data_AF-A0A7X9PR88-F1
#
_entry.id   AF-A0A7X9PR88-F1
#
_cell.length_a   1.000
_cell.length_b   1.000
_cell.length_c   1.000
_cell.angle_alpha   90.00
_cell.angle_beta   90.00
_cell.angle_gamma   90.00
#
_symmetry.space_group_name_H-M   'P 1'
#
loop_
_entity.id
_entity.type
_entity.pdbx_description
1 polymer ?
#
loop_
_entity_poly.entity_id
_entity_poly.type
_entity_poly.pdbx_seq_one_letter_code
_entity_poly.pdbx_strand_id
1 'polypeptide(L)'
;NGKLDNLAEEILRERAVVLSRAGFAVSDILDSTTRLEKEIEKKLHLLKTLNGADIDKLSQGENAICAEINVLIEKFNAACEKAQLKYYYLIVTREAMGLYKHEYVQEIYQIPQKKKKVQL
;
A
#
# COMPACT_ATOMS: atom_id res chain seq x y z
N ASN A 1 41.77 0.45 -21.72
CA ASN A 1 41.11 0.59 -20.41
C ASN A 1 39.75 1.29 -20.47
N GLY A 2 39.54 2.38 -21.22
CA GLY A 2 38.23 3.08 -21.23
C GLY A 2 36.98 2.31 -21.74
N LYS A 3 37.13 1.18 -22.45
CA LYS A 3 35.97 0.38 -22.92
C LYS A 3 35.35 -0.48 -21.81
N LEU A 4 36.15 -0.93 -20.85
CA LEU A 4 35.67 -1.70 -19.69
C LEU A 4 35.01 -0.78 -18.66
N ASP A 5 35.56 0.44 -18.50
CA ASP A 5 34.99 1.46 -17.61
C ASP A 5 33.59 1.89 -18.10
N ASN A 6 33.41 2.04 -19.41
CA ASN A 6 32.11 2.35 -20.01
C ASN A 6 31.06 1.24 -19.78
N LEU A 7 31.46 -0.03 -19.91
CA LEU A 7 30.56 -1.17 -19.66
C LEU A 7 30.18 -1.27 -18.17
N ALA A 8 31.12 -1.02 -17.26
CA ALA A 8 30.83 -1.02 -15.83
C ALA A 8 29.84 0.09 -15.45
N GLU A 9 29.99 1.29 -16.03
CA GLU A 9 29.05 2.39 -15.82
C GLU A 9 27.65 2.06 -16.35
N GLU A 10 27.55 1.45 -17.53
CA GLU A 10 26.28 1.04 -18.12
C GLU A 10 25.55 0.02 -17.22
N ILE A 11 26.26 -1.01 -16.74
CA ILE A 11 25.69 -2.01 -15.82
C ILE A 11 25.23 -1.37 -14.51
N LEU A 12 26.00 -0.43 -13.95
CA LEU A 12 25.61 0.29 -12.74
C LEU A 12 24.34 1.11 -12.96
N ARG A 13 24.22 1.77 -14.11
CA ARG A 13 23.04 2.56 -14.49
C ARG A 13 21.81 1.68 -14.65
N GLU A 14 21.93 0.54 -15.33
CA GLU A 14 20.84 -0.42 -15.49
C GLU A 14 20.34 -0.94 -14.13
N ARG A 15 21.27 -1.33 -13.24
CA ARG A 15 20.92 -1.77 -11.88
C ARG A 15 20.20 -0.68 -11.08
N ALA A 16 20.68 0.56 -11.17
CA ALA A 16 20.02 1.70 -10.51
C ALA A 16 18.58 1.88 -11.01
N VAL A 17 18.35 1.82 -12.33
CA VAL A 17 17.01 1.93 -12.93
C VAL A 17 16.09 0.81 -12.44
N VAL A 18 16.58 -0.44 -12.40
CA VAL A 18 15.79 -1.58 -11.93
C VAL A 18 15.41 -1.43 -10.46
N LEU A 19 16.35 -1.04 -9.60
CA LEU A 19 16.07 -0.77 -8.18
C LEU A 19 15.07 0.38 -7.99
N SER A 20 15.23 1.48 -8.73
CA SER A 20 14.29 2.60 -8.66
C SER A 20 12.88 2.18 -9.06
N ARG A 21 12.72 1.39 -10.13
CA ARG A 21 11.41 0.89 -10.56
C ARG A 21 10.77 -0.02 -9.53
N ALA A 22 11.54 -0.93 -8.93
CA ALA A 22 11.03 -1.80 -7.86
C ALA A 22 10.60 -0.96 -6.64
N GLY A 23 11.41 0.02 -6.24
CA GLY A 23 11.09 0.94 -5.15
C GLY A 23 9.83 1.76 -5.40
N PHE A 24 9.71 2.37 -6.58
CA PHE A 24 8.51 3.13 -6.98
C PHE A 24 7.27 2.25 -7.01
N ALA A 25 7.38 1.01 -7.50
CA ALA A 25 6.24 0.11 -7.51
C ALA A 25 5.67 -0.12 -6.10
N VAL A 26 6.52 -0.21 -5.06
CA VAL A 26 6.10 -0.32 -3.66
C VAL A 26 5.54 1.02 -3.16
N SER A 27 6.20 2.14 -3.42
CA SER A 27 5.71 3.47 -3.03
C SER A 27 4.31 3.77 -3.59
N ASP A 28 4.08 3.52 -4.88
CA ASP A 28 2.79 3.78 -5.55
C ASP A 28 1.63 3.03 -4.90
N ILE A 29 1.87 1.78 -4.48
CA ILE A 29 0.82 0.99 -3.83
C ILE A 29 0.62 1.42 -2.37
N LEU A 30 1.66 1.85 -1.66
CA LEU A 30 1.52 2.43 -0.33
C LEU A 30 0.76 3.76 -0.36
N ASP A 31 1.00 4.61 -1.36
CA ASP A 31 0.20 5.82 -1.59
C ASP A 31 -1.27 5.48 -1.83
N SER A 32 -1.53 4.39 -2.56
CA SER A 32 -2.88 3.86 -2.76
C SER A 32 -3.54 3.47 -1.43
N THR A 33 -2.81 2.75 -0.57
CA THR A 33 -3.33 2.37 0.77
C THR A 33 -3.64 3.59 1.63
N THR A 34 -2.80 4.62 1.58
CA THR A 34 -3.00 5.87 2.34
C THR A 34 -4.25 6.64 1.88
N ARG A 35 -4.55 6.62 0.57
CA ARG A 35 -5.77 7.24 0.04
C ARG A 35 -7.03 6.48 0.48
N LEU A 36 -7.00 5.15 0.38
CA LEU A 36 -8.09 4.28 0.81
C LEU A 36 -8.34 4.40 2.32
N GLU A 37 -7.29 4.47 3.13
CA GLU A 37 -7.37 4.72 4.58
C GLU A 37 -8.18 5.99 4.87
N LYS A 38 -7.80 7.12 4.24
CA LYS A 38 -8.49 8.40 4.41
C LYS A 38 -9.96 8.34 3.97
N GLU A 39 -10.28 7.59 2.93
CA GLU A 39 -11.66 7.40 2.49
C GLU A 39 -12.48 6.57 3.48
N ILE A 40 -11.89 5.51 4.03
CA ILE A 40 -12.50 4.68 5.08
C ILE A 40 -12.76 5.54 6.32
N GLU A 41 -11.78 6.32 6.78
CA GLU A 41 -11.90 7.20 7.94
C GLU A 41 -13.03 8.24 7.77
N LYS A 42 -13.12 8.86 6.59
CA LYS A 42 -14.21 9.81 6.28
C LYS A 42 -15.58 9.17 6.37
N LYS A 43 -15.76 7.96 5.82
CA LYS A 43 -17.05 7.26 5.87
C LYS A 43 -17.38 6.73 7.26
N LEU A 44 -16.38 6.29 8.02
CA LEU A 44 -16.55 5.93 9.43
C LEU A 44 -17.02 7.12 10.26
N HIS A 45 -16.47 8.32 10.01
CA HIS A 45 -16.93 9.54 10.66
C HIS A 45 -18.39 9.86 10.29
N LEU A 46 -18.75 9.73 9.01
CA LEU A 46 -20.13 9.93 8.54
C LEU A 46 -21.10 8.97 9.24
N LEU A 47 -20.76 7.68 9.32
CA LEU A 47 -21.57 6.67 9.99
C LEU A 47 -21.79 7.04 11.48
N LYS A 48 -20.73 7.44 12.18
CA LYS A 48 -20.83 7.88 13.59
C LYS A 48 -21.73 9.09 13.79
N THR A 49 -21.75 10.04 12.85
CA THR A 49 -22.64 11.20 12.89
C THR A 49 -24.11 10.82 12.69
N LEU A 50 -24.38 9.74 11.94
CA LEU A 50 -25.73 9.27 11.64
C LEU A 50 -26.35 8.47 12.79
N ASN A 51 -25.57 7.65 13.51
CA ASN A 51 -26.01 6.87 14.69
C ASN A 51 -26.63 7.71 15.85
N GLY A 52 -26.70 9.04 15.75
CA GLY A 52 -27.29 9.94 16.74
C GLY A 52 -28.71 10.44 16.45
N ALA A 53 -29.36 10.03 15.36
CA ALA A 53 -30.71 10.46 14.97
C ALA A 53 -31.73 9.28 14.95
N ASP A 54 -32.91 9.46 14.34
CA ASP A 54 -34.11 8.59 14.44
C ASP A 54 -33.95 7.10 14.02
N ILE A 55 -34.45 6.17 14.85
CA ILE A 55 -34.10 4.74 14.87
C ILE A 55 -34.48 3.94 13.60
N ASP A 56 -35.65 4.19 12.99
CA ASP A 56 -36.18 3.29 11.95
C ASP A 56 -35.68 3.61 10.52
N LYS A 57 -35.45 4.89 10.18
CA LYS A 57 -34.92 5.30 8.86
C LYS A 57 -33.40 5.25 8.77
N LEU A 58 -32.71 5.29 9.92
CA LEU A 58 -31.26 5.16 9.99
C LEU A 58 -30.77 3.77 9.63
N SER A 59 -31.51 2.72 10.01
CA SER A 59 -31.09 1.33 9.81
C SER A 59 -30.71 1.01 8.35
N GLN A 60 -31.46 1.49 7.35
CA GLN A 60 -31.12 1.26 5.94
C GLN A 60 -29.94 2.12 5.45
N GLY A 61 -29.86 3.38 5.88
CA GLY A 61 -28.77 4.29 5.50
C GLY A 61 -27.42 3.87 6.11
N GLU A 62 -27.44 3.46 7.38
CA GLU A 62 -26.28 2.92 8.10
C GLU A 62 -25.80 1.61 7.46
N ASN A 63 -26.72 0.70 7.13
CA ASN A 63 -26.38 -0.55 6.44
C ASN A 63 -25.72 -0.29 5.07
N ALA A 64 -26.23 0.69 4.29
CA ALA A 64 -25.64 1.07 3.01
C ALA A 64 -24.22 1.65 3.17
N ILE A 65 -24.02 2.54 4.12
CA ILE A 65 -22.69 3.12 4.42
C ILE A 65 -21.72 2.05 4.92
N CYS A 66 -22.17 1.13 5.77
CA CYS A 66 -21.38 -0.02 6.21
C CYS A 66 -20.96 -0.93 5.04
N ALA A 67 -21.86 -1.19 4.09
CA ALA A 67 -21.52 -1.93 2.89
C ALA A 67 -20.45 -1.21 2.06
N GLU A 68 -20.57 0.11 1.87
CA GLU A 68 -19.56 0.91 1.16
C GLU A 68 -18.20 0.90 1.88
N ILE A 69 -18.19 1.03 3.21
CA ILE A 69 -16.97 0.94 4.02
C ILE A 69 -16.33 -0.44 3.84
N ASN A 70 -17.13 -1.51 3.86
CA ASN A 70 -16.63 -2.87 3.69
C ASN A 70 -16.01 -3.10 2.30
N VAL A 71 -16.58 -2.52 1.24
CA VAL A 71 -15.97 -2.55 -0.10
C VAL A 71 -14.63 -1.80 -0.13
N LEU A 72 -14.52 -0.65 0.55
CA LEU A 72 -13.25 0.08 0.66
C LEU A 72 -12.22 -0.71 1.47
N ILE A 73 -12.63 -1.38 2.55
CA ILE A 73 -11.77 -2.26 3.35
C ILE A 73 -11.26 -3.43 2.52
N GLU A 74 -12.09 -4.03 1.66
CA GLU A 74 -11.64 -5.08 0.73
C GLU A 74 -10.57 -4.55 -0.24
N LYS A 75 -10.80 -3.39 -0.85
CA LYS A 75 -9.82 -2.75 -1.74
C LYS A 75 -8.52 -2.42 -1.00
N PHE A 76 -8.62 -1.92 0.23
CA PHE A 76 -7.47 -1.64 1.09
C PHE A 76 -6.67 -2.91 1.40
N ASN A 77 -7.35 -3.97 1.82
CA ASN A 77 -6.71 -5.25 2.14
C ASN A 77 -6.03 -5.88 0.92
N ALA A 78 -6.66 -5.80 -0.26
CA ALA A 78 -6.05 -6.24 -1.51
C ALA A 78 -4.81 -5.40 -1.88
N ALA A 79 -4.84 -4.09 -1.61
CA ALA A 79 -3.67 -3.22 -1.78
C ALA A 79 -2.53 -3.57 -0.80
N CYS A 80 -2.84 -3.91 0.46
CA CYS A 80 -1.85 -4.42 1.42
C CYS A 80 -1.18 -5.71 0.91
N GLU A 81 -1.95 -6.68 0.40
CA GLU A 81 -1.40 -7.92 -0.17
C GLU A 81 -0.50 -7.64 -1.37
N LYS A 82 -0.94 -6.74 -2.26
CA LYS A 82 -0.15 -6.32 -3.41
C LYS A 82 1.13 -5.59 -2.99
N ALA A 83 1.09 -4.79 -1.92
CA ALA A 83 2.26 -4.15 -1.34
C ALA A 83 3.25 -5.18 -0.79
N GLN A 84 2.78 -6.21 -0.09
CA GLN A 84 3.62 -7.31 0.40
C GLN A 84 4.36 -8.01 -0.75
N LEU A 85 3.64 -8.34 -1.83
CA LEU A 85 4.24 -8.99 -3.00
C LEU A 85 5.31 -8.10 -3.67
N LYS A 86 5.00 -6.82 -3.89
CA LYS A 86 5.96 -5.89 -4.49
C LYS A 86 7.17 -5.63 -3.60
N TYR A 87 6.95 -5.55 -2.28
CA TYR A 87 8.02 -5.41 -1.30
C TYR A 87 8.95 -6.63 -1.33
N TYR A 88 8.38 -7.84 -1.38
CA TYR A 88 9.17 -9.07 -1.57
C TYR A 88 10.03 -9.01 -2.83
N TYR A 89 9.47 -8.58 -3.97
CA TYR A 89 10.26 -8.42 -5.19
C TYR A 89 11.35 -7.35 -5.09
N LEU A 90 11.12 -6.25 -4.37
CA LEU A 90 12.15 -5.26 -4.08
C LEU A 90 13.32 -5.88 -3.31
N ILE A 91 13.03 -6.68 -2.27
CA ILE A 91 14.06 -7.36 -1.48
C ILE A 91 14.85 -8.35 -2.35
N VAL A 92 14.16 -9.22 -3.09
CA VAL A 92 14.82 -10.18 -4.00
C VAL A 92 15.70 -9.46 -5.04
N THR A 93 15.22 -8.35 -5.60
CA THR A 93 15.97 -7.54 -6.57
C THR A 93 17.25 -6.97 -5.94
N ARG A 94 17.17 -6.49 -4.69
CA ARG A 94 18.33 -5.99 -3.95
C ARG A 94 19.35 -7.08 -3.68
N GLU A 95 18.90 -8.23 -3.21
CA GLU A 95 19.77 -9.37 -2.90
C GLU A 95 20.47 -9.92 -4.14
N ALA A 96 19.77 -10.02 -5.27
CA ALA A 96 20.36 -10.40 -6.55
C ALA A 96 21.47 -9.44 -7.02
N MET A 97 21.46 -8.20 -6.53
CA MET A 97 22.50 -7.19 -6.78
C MET A 97 23.56 -7.12 -5.68
N GLY A 98 23.52 -8.01 -4.68
CA GLY A 98 24.45 -8.05 -3.56
C GLY A 98 24.16 -7.07 -2.43
N LEU A 99 22.94 -6.48 -2.38
CA LEU A 99 22.53 -5.50 -1.38
C LEU A 99 21.74 -6.16 -0.23
N TYR A 100 22.44 -6.72 0.74
CA TYR A 100 21.84 -7.51 1.84
C TYR A 100 21.43 -6.71 3.08
N LYS A 101 21.78 -5.42 3.17
CA LYS A 101 21.33 -4.57 4.28
C LYS A 101 19.89 -4.12 4.05
N HIS A 102 18.98 -4.65 4.88
CA HIS A 102 17.53 -4.44 4.75
C HIS A 102 16.90 -3.61 5.86
N GLU A 103 17.63 -3.25 6.93
CA GLU A 103 17.10 -2.54 8.10
C GLU A 103 16.32 -1.27 7.70
N TYR A 104 16.96 -0.38 6.95
CA TYR A 104 16.31 0.86 6.49
C TYR A 104 15.21 0.64 5.44
N VAL A 105 15.19 -0.50 4.76
CA VAL A 105 14.17 -0.79 3.73
C VAL A 105 12.82 -1.07 4.38
N GLN A 106 12.81 -1.72 5.54
CA GLN A 106 11.58 -1.93 6.33
C GLN A 106 11.02 -0.63 6.89
N GLU A 107 11.90 0.31 7.27
CA GLU A 107 11.50 1.63 7.77
C GLU A 107 10.88 2.51 6.67
N ILE A 108 11.41 2.44 5.44
CA ILE A 108 10.91 3.23 4.30
C ILE A 108 9.57 2.70 3.80
N TYR A 109 9.40 1.37 3.73
CA TYR A 109 8.24 0.73 3.11
C TYR A 109 7.35 0.04 4.14
N GLN A 110 6.84 0.82 5.10
CA GLN A 110 5.91 0.31 6.10
C GLN A 110 4.55 -0.05 5.46
N ILE A 111 4.27 -1.34 5.37
CA ILE A 111 3.00 -1.85 4.87
C ILE A 111 1.98 -1.86 6.03
N PRO A 112 0.82 -1.20 5.89
CA PRO A 112 -0.17 -1.18 6.96
C PRO A 112 -0.83 -2.56 7.14
N GLN A 113 -1.31 -2.83 8.36
CA GLN A 113 -2.05 -4.04 8.67
C GLN A 113 -3.44 -4.03 8.03
N LYS A 114 -3.91 -5.20 7.59
CA LYS A 114 -5.26 -5.37 7.04
C LYS A 114 -6.33 -4.98 8.07
N LYS A 115 -7.45 -4.44 7.58
CA LYS A 115 -8.60 -4.07 8.39
C LYS A 115 -9.66 -5.15 8.40
N LYS A 116 -10.37 -5.25 9.52
CA LYS A 116 -11.58 -6.07 9.65
C LYS A 116 -12.78 -5.30 9.11
N LYS A 117 -13.73 -6.02 8.50
CA LYS A 117 -15.01 -5.46 8.08
C LYS A 117 -15.78 -4.91 9.29
N VAL A 118 -16.54 -3.86 9.04
CA VAL A 118 -17.46 -3.25 10.00
C VAL A 118 -18.76 -4.05 9.98
N GLN A 119 -19.32 -4.26 11.17
CA GLN A 119 -20.65 -4.82 11.40
C GLN A 119 -21.40 -3.80 12.27
N LEU A 120 -22.71 -3.63 12.01
CA LEU A 120 -23.61 -2.87 12.88
C LEU A 120 -24.11 -3.75 14.02
#